data_AF-A0A0C2HII5-F1
#
_entry.id   AF-A0A0C2HII5-F1
#
_cell.length_a   1.000
_cell.length_b   1.000
_cell.length_c   1.000
_cell.angle_alpha   90.00
_cell.angle_beta   90.00
_cell.angle_gamma   90.00
#
_symmetry.space_group_name_H-M   'P 1'
#
loop_
_entity.id
_entity.type
_entity.pdbx_description
1 polymer ?
#
loop_
_entity_poly.entity_id
_entity_poly.type
_entity_poly.pdbx_seq_one_letter_code
_entity_poly.pdbx_strand_id
1 'polypeptide(L)'
;MKILTAGGVYIDQTETDDAFIGGHEVSILAASHSRHTVHLHTNLSTESTEQTKALKRQLRSHGVDPRIAGRVSAPYGIIDGEAVEPGSNVFETVRADRSGKGEDYDLFILTTDIAERDFRWLLARARREAIPVIVFTCGEYTSYSTHDIDAVILAETGVPEYHRHTEAIREALLARGIIEPIPVERRGRIRSPLYTVLRVFVQLMAIGVIIGLAILGVLYLIGLTGGNGAHEADVDPDRAVDHADCSTVADCRELGDDHLAALGTYIDIRESPHMFVENRSRIHYITYTVEDFMLVGSTEHEPLPLGSREEFEAIWTRFHTFFPEAHIRDVDQFELFSDGEGNTLAYVDVTEEGTTLAMDIRDNRTLASEYRTLIHEFAHVYSLPIEAFETDGTDLDQLKEGTLMSEYTERFWSQYGEEWIENKFKSQPEREAFYNNNINDFYEPYQATNPKEDFAITFLHFIINEMPEESSQLKDIKVRALYEDPALVGLRVDILSNILEYEKERASTED
;
A
#
# COMPACT_ATOMS: atom_id res chain seq x y z
N MET A 1 50.87 3.83 11.93
CA MET A 1 49.99 4.98 12.17
C MET A 1 48.71 4.80 11.36
N LYS A 2 47.60 5.27 11.90
CA LYS A 2 46.35 5.52 11.20
C LYS A 2 46.30 7.00 10.86
N ILE A 3 46.32 7.31 9.58
CA ILE A 3 46.39 8.68 9.06
C ILE A 3 45.03 9.03 8.48
N LEU A 4 44.48 10.16 8.90
CA LEU A 4 43.34 10.79 8.22
C LEU A 4 43.90 11.84 7.26
N THR A 5 43.62 11.68 5.99
CA THR A 5 43.84 12.71 4.98
C THR A 5 42.52 13.38 4.63
N ALA A 6 42.55 14.67 4.31
CA ALA A 6 41.39 15.36 3.77
C ALA A 6 41.82 16.24 2.59
N GLY A 7 41.19 16.02 1.43
CA GLY A 7 41.52 16.79 0.24
C GLY A 7 40.49 16.72 -0.88
N GLY A 8 40.49 17.77 -1.70
CA GLY A 8 39.56 17.95 -2.80
C GLY A 8 39.87 17.06 -4.01
N VAL A 9 38.87 16.92 -4.86
CA VAL A 9 38.94 16.19 -6.13
C VAL A 9 38.45 17.11 -7.24
N TYR A 10 39.30 17.29 -8.24
CA TYR A 10 39.05 18.10 -9.42
C TYR A 10 39.33 17.28 -10.68
N ILE A 11 38.72 17.66 -11.79
CA ILE A 11 39.02 17.17 -13.13
C ILE A 11 39.84 18.27 -13.83
N ASP A 12 41.01 17.91 -14.34
CA ASP A 12 41.83 18.79 -15.16
C ASP A 12 41.30 18.83 -16.59
N GLN A 13 40.80 19.99 -17.03
CA GLN A 13 40.35 20.19 -18.41
C GLN A 13 41.45 20.75 -19.33
N THR A 14 42.64 21.04 -18.79
CA THR A 14 43.79 21.49 -19.57
C THR A 14 44.54 20.33 -20.22
N GLU A 15 44.35 19.11 -19.69
CA GLU A 15 44.94 17.87 -20.20
C GLU A 15 43.90 16.99 -20.89
N THR A 16 44.31 16.23 -21.92
CA THR A 16 43.40 15.49 -22.81
C THR A 16 42.70 14.26 -22.20
N ASP A 17 43.05 13.85 -20.98
CA ASP A 17 42.59 12.60 -20.35
C ASP A 17 41.60 12.80 -19.18
N ASP A 18 41.09 14.02 -18.96
CA ASP A 18 40.18 14.38 -17.84
C ASP A 18 40.69 13.81 -16.49
N ALA A 19 41.99 13.99 -16.23
CA ALA A 19 42.66 13.37 -15.09
C ALA A 19 42.14 13.94 -13.76
N PHE A 20 42.01 13.07 -12.75
CA PHE A 20 41.73 13.53 -11.39
C PHE A 20 42.96 14.22 -10.81
N ILE A 21 42.78 15.45 -10.33
CA ILE A 21 43.81 16.23 -9.65
C ILE A 21 43.25 16.83 -8.34
N GLY A 22 44.11 17.50 -7.56
CA GLY A 22 43.75 18.15 -6.30
C GLY A 22 44.38 17.49 -5.07
N GLY A 23 43.89 17.86 -3.89
CA GLY A 23 44.48 17.48 -2.60
C GLY A 23 44.39 15.99 -2.28
N HIS A 24 43.49 15.24 -2.91
CA HIS A 24 43.42 13.78 -2.75
C HIS A 24 44.73 13.06 -3.13
N GLU A 25 45.55 13.65 -4.02
CA GLU A 25 46.86 13.13 -4.43
C GLU A 25 47.85 13.03 -3.27
N VAL A 26 47.76 13.92 -2.28
CA VAL A 26 48.57 13.83 -1.05
C VAL A 26 48.32 12.50 -0.33
N SER A 27 47.09 11.99 -0.41
CA SER A 27 46.70 10.71 0.20
C SER A 27 47.28 9.53 -0.57
N ILE A 28 47.27 9.61 -1.90
CA ILE A 28 47.88 8.61 -2.78
C ILE A 28 49.38 8.53 -2.52
N LEU A 29 50.06 9.67 -2.41
CA LEU A 29 51.49 9.74 -2.10
C LEU A 29 51.80 9.16 -0.70
N ALA A 30 51.03 9.57 0.32
CA ALA A 30 51.19 9.06 1.68
C ALA A 30 50.98 7.53 1.75
N ALA A 31 50.00 7.00 1.02
CA ALA A 31 49.69 5.57 1.02
C ALA A 31 50.66 4.75 0.16
N SER A 32 51.12 5.27 -0.97
CA SER A 32 52.03 4.55 -1.87
C SER A 32 53.44 4.40 -1.30
N HIS A 33 53.88 5.35 -0.47
CA HIS A 33 55.20 5.34 0.16
C HIS A 33 55.20 4.95 1.64
N SER A 34 54.09 4.48 2.20
CA SER A 34 54.06 4.01 3.59
C SER A 34 53.23 2.73 3.76
N ARG A 35 53.47 2.03 4.86
CA ARG A 35 52.62 0.91 5.32
C ARG A 35 51.53 1.37 6.29
N HIS A 36 51.27 2.67 6.36
CA HIS A 36 50.25 3.24 7.23
C HIS A 36 48.84 2.96 6.69
N THR A 37 47.86 2.97 7.58
CA THR A 37 46.45 2.92 7.21
C THR A 37 46.03 4.34 6.89
N VAL A 38 45.83 4.65 5.61
CA VAL A 38 45.50 6.01 5.14
C VAL A 38 44.01 6.07 4.78
N HIS A 39 43.25 6.88 5.50
CA HIS A 39 41.83 7.15 5.24
C HIS A 39 41.71 8.50 4.55
N LEU A 40 40.89 8.60 3.50
CA LEU A 40 40.63 9.87 2.81
C LEU A 40 39.21 10.36 3.10
N HIS A 41 39.13 11.54 3.69
CA HIS A 41 37.94 12.37 3.67
C HIS A 41 37.93 13.26 2.42
N THR A 42 36.90 13.09 1.60
CA THR A 42 36.63 13.91 0.41
C THR A 42 35.13 13.81 0.08
N ASN A 43 34.64 14.61 -0.86
CA ASN A 43 33.25 14.55 -1.33
C ASN A 43 33.15 13.84 -2.67
N LEU A 44 32.59 12.63 -2.66
CA LEU A 44 32.35 11.85 -3.87
C LEU A 44 31.05 12.27 -4.53
N SER A 45 31.12 12.62 -5.80
CA SER A 45 29.96 12.94 -6.63
C SER A 45 29.02 11.74 -6.78
N THR A 46 27.71 11.98 -6.66
CA THR A 46 26.67 11.02 -7.08
C THR A 46 26.17 11.25 -8.50
N GLU A 47 26.56 12.36 -9.13
CA GLU A 47 26.21 12.71 -10.51
C GLU A 47 27.21 12.10 -11.51
N SER A 48 28.45 11.90 -11.09
CA SER A 48 29.56 11.33 -11.89
C SER A 48 29.86 9.87 -11.56
N THR A 49 28.86 8.98 -11.61
CA THR A 49 28.96 7.61 -11.04
C THR A 49 30.11 6.75 -11.58
N GLU A 50 30.41 6.77 -12.88
CA GLU A 50 31.50 5.98 -13.48
C GLU A 50 32.88 6.54 -13.10
N GLN A 51 33.04 7.86 -13.16
CA GLN A 51 34.21 8.58 -12.68
C GLN A 51 34.46 8.29 -11.18
N THR A 52 33.42 8.31 -10.35
CA THR A 52 33.52 7.95 -8.93
C THR A 52 33.93 6.49 -8.71
N LYS A 53 33.48 5.55 -9.55
CA LYS A 53 33.94 4.16 -9.51
C LYS A 53 35.42 4.05 -9.91
N ALA A 54 35.86 4.81 -10.92
CA ALA A 54 37.26 4.86 -11.34
C ALA A 54 38.16 5.40 -10.22
N LEU A 55 37.81 6.56 -9.64
CA LEU A 55 38.53 7.17 -8.53
C LEU A 55 38.65 6.23 -7.32
N LYS A 56 37.55 5.58 -6.91
CA LYS A 56 37.59 4.59 -5.80
C LYS A 56 38.52 3.43 -6.09
N ARG A 57 38.59 2.95 -7.35
CA ARG A 57 39.52 1.88 -7.74
C ARG A 57 40.96 2.36 -7.68
N GLN A 58 41.25 3.56 -8.19
CA GLN A 58 42.57 4.20 -8.14
C GLN A 58 43.05 4.38 -6.70
N LEU A 59 42.23 5.00 -5.83
CA LEU A 59 42.53 5.19 -4.41
C LEU A 59 42.86 3.87 -3.71
N ARG A 60 42.03 2.84 -3.90
CA ARG A 60 42.26 1.51 -3.30
C ARG A 60 43.50 0.81 -3.83
N SER A 61 43.82 1.00 -5.11
CA SER A 61 45.04 0.41 -5.70
C SER A 61 46.31 0.97 -5.08
N HIS A 62 46.28 2.24 -4.66
CA HIS A 62 47.37 2.90 -3.92
C HIS A 62 47.28 2.70 -2.40
N GLY A 63 46.19 2.09 -1.92
CA GLY A 63 46.01 1.78 -0.51
C GLY A 63 45.30 2.81 0.35
N VAL A 64 44.67 3.79 -0.29
CA VAL A 64 43.84 4.78 0.37
C VAL A 64 42.46 4.16 0.62
N ASP A 65 41.93 4.38 1.81
CA ASP A 65 40.59 3.94 2.22
C ASP A 65 39.57 5.09 2.09
N PRO A 66 38.70 5.08 1.05
CA PRO A 66 37.72 6.13 0.82
C PRO A 66 36.39 5.89 1.56
N ARG A 67 36.34 4.99 2.56
CA ARG A 67 35.06 4.62 3.22
C ARG A 67 34.39 5.78 3.97
N ILE A 68 35.18 6.72 4.47
CA ILE A 68 34.74 7.91 5.22
C ILE A 68 34.52 9.14 4.31
N ALA A 69 34.60 8.97 3.00
CA ALA A 69 34.33 10.04 2.06
C ALA A 69 32.82 10.32 2.00
N GLY A 70 32.45 11.60 2.05
CA GLY A 70 31.08 12.07 1.87
C GLY A 70 30.54 11.72 0.49
N ARG A 71 29.21 11.72 0.36
CA ARG A 71 28.52 11.58 -0.93
C ARG A 71 27.62 12.78 -1.13
N VAL A 72 27.74 13.45 -2.27
CA VAL A 72 27.02 14.69 -2.56
C VAL A 72 26.48 14.69 -3.98
N SER A 73 25.28 15.25 -4.16
CA SER A 73 24.71 15.51 -5.49
C SER A 73 25.26 16.81 -6.03
N ALA A 74 26.46 16.72 -6.58
CA ALA A 74 27.14 17.78 -7.33
C ALA A 74 28.23 17.14 -8.21
N PRO A 75 28.63 17.76 -9.33
CA PRO A 75 29.78 17.31 -10.11
C PRO A 75 31.08 17.46 -9.32
N TYR A 76 32.14 16.78 -9.75
CA TYR A 76 33.48 17.05 -9.24
C TYR A 76 33.92 18.49 -9.56
N GLY A 77 34.91 19.00 -8.84
CA GLY A 77 35.52 20.30 -9.19
C GLY A 77 36.15 20.26 -10.57
N ILE A 78 36.31 21.41 -11.20
CA ILE A 78 36.93 21.57 -12.52
C ILE A 78 38.06 22.60 -12.39
N ILE A 79 39.19 22.32 -13.01
CA ILE A 79 40.27 23.29 -13.21
C ILE A 79 40.48 23.48 -14.71
N ASP A 80 40.43 24.73 -15.15
CA ASP A 80 40.75 25.16 -16.52
C ASP A 80 41.70 26.37 -16.47
N GLY A 81 43.00 26.08 -16.58
CA GLY A 81 44.06 27.08 -16.40
C GLY A 81 44.05 27.66 -14.99
N GLU A 82 43.82 28.97 -14.87
CA GLU A 82 43.69 29.66 -13.58
C GLU A 82 42.25 29.66 -13.02
N ALA A 83 41.27 29.21 -13.82
CA ALA A 83 39.88 29.14 -13.39
C ALA A 83 39.63 27.87 -12.56
N VAL A 84 39.04 28.05 -11.38
CA VAL A 84 38.73 26.96 -10.44
C VAL A 84 37.24 26.95 -10.14
N GLU A 85 36.57 25.88 -10.53
CA GLU A 85 35.21 25.58 -10.08
C GLU A 85 35.29 24.50 -9.01
N PRO A 86 34.92 24.79 -7.75
CA PRO A 86 35.17 23.86 -6.65
C PRO A 86 34.23 22.64 -6.63
N GLY A 87 33.08 22.69 -7.31
CA GLY A 87 32.15 21.56 -7.45
C GLY A 87 31.79 20.92 -6.11
N SER A 88 31.88 19.59 -6.02
CA SER A 88 31.62 18.81 -4.82
C SER A 88 32.47 19.21 -3.60
N ASN A 89 33.60 19.90 -3.78
CA ASN A 89 34.53 20.22 -2.69
C ASN A 89 33.98 21.28 -1.71
N VAL A 90 32.94 22.05 -2.08
CA VAL A 90 32.34 23.07 -1.19
C VAL A 90 31.39 22.52 -0.14
N PHE A 91 30.99 21.24 -0.24
CA PHE A 91 29.98 20.65 0.63
C PHE A 91 30.57 20.25 2.00
N GLU A 92 29.82 20.53 3.06
CA GLU A 92 30.21 20.22 4.44
C GLU A 92 29.71 18.83 4.84
N THR A 93 30.56 17.80 4.73
CA THR A 93 30.16 16.40 5.00
C THR A 93 30.86 15.78 6.20
N VAL A 94 31.94 16.39 6.73
CA VAL A 94 32.68 15.84 7.88
C VAL A 94 31.77 15.64 9.12
N ARG A 95 30.83 16.54 9.38
CA ARG A 95 29.92 16.45 10.55
C ARG A 95 28.83 15.39 10.41
N ALA A 96 28.35 15.18 9.18
CA ALA A 96 27.27 14.27 8.84
C ALA A 96 27.72 12.80 8.84
N ASP A 97 29.01 12.56 8.60
CA ASP A 97 29.58 11.22 8.69
C ASP A 97 29.62 10.73 10.15
N ARG A 98 28.76 9.75 10.46
CA ARG A 98 28.73 9.06 11.77
C ARG A 98 29.77 7.95 11.87
N SER A 99 30.37 7.52 10.76
CA SER A 99 31.23 6.33 10.69
C SER A 99 32.66 6.55 11.22
N GLY A 100 33.15 7.80 11.21
CA GLY A 100 34.49 8.17 11.70
C GLY A 100 34.55 8.80 13.10
N LYS A 101 33.41 8.89 13.82
CA LYS A 101 33.32 9.56 15.13
C LYS A 101 33.95 8.79 16.31
N GLY A 102 34.36 7.54 16.10
CA GLY A 102 35.00 6.69 17.10
C GLY A 102 36.32 6.06 16.65
N GLU A 103 36.93 6.56 15.56
CA GLU A 103 38.24 6.08 15.12
C GLU A 103 39.37 6.94 15.71
N ASP A 104 40.32 6.28 16.38
CA ASP A 104 41.56 6.90 16.86
C ASP A 104 42.55 7.06 15.70
N TYR A 105 42.93 8.30 15.38
CA TYR A 105 43.92 8.64 14.35
C TYR A 105 45.19 9.17 15.00
N ASP A 106 46.33 8.80 14.43
CA ASP A 106 47.66 9.21 14.92
C ASP A 106 48.17 10.50 14.27
N LEU A 107 47.63 10.88 13.11
CA LEU A 107 48.07 12.03 12.32
C LEU A 107 46.96 12.49 11.37
N PHE A 108 46.77 13.81 11.23
CA PHE A 108 45.98 14.41 10.17
C PHE A 108 46.89 15.05 9.11
N ILE A 109 46.58 14.82 7.83
CA ILE A 109 47.20 15.53 6.71
C ILE A 109 46.08 16.20 5.92
N LEU A 110 46.05 17.53 5.94
CA LEU A 110 44.94 18.30 5.37
C LEU A 110 45.43 19.14 4.19
N THR A 111 44.59 19.27 3.18
CA THR A 111 44.73 20.29 2.14
C THR A 111 43.67 21.37 2.29
N THR A 112 43.88 22.51 1.65
CA THR A 112 43.00 23.69 1.75
C THR A 112 41.98 23.80 0.61
N ASP A 113 41.84 22.76 -0.19
CA ASP A 113 40.93 22.66 -1.35
C ASP A 113 39.62 21.90 -1.03
N ILE A 114 39.24 21.87 0.25
CA ILE A 114 37.97 21.33 0.73
C ILE A 114 37.09 22.46 1.29
N ALA A 115 35.89 22.15 1.77
CA ALA A 115 35.05 23.15 2.41
C ALA A 115 35.75 23.73 3.64
N GLU A 116 35.88 25.06 3.71
CA GLU A 116 36.61 25.73 4.80
C GLU A 116 36.07 25.36 6.19
N ARG A 117 34.74 25.13 6.29
CA ARG A 117 34.10 24.69 7.53
C ARG A 117 34.49 23.26 7.94
N ASP A 118 34.67 22.36 6.99
CA ASP A 118 35.16 20.99 7.23
C ASP A 118 36.63 21.01 7.63
N PHE A 119 37.46 21.81 6.96
CA PHE A 119 38.85 22.04 7.33
C PHE A 119 38.99 22.58 8.76
N ARG A 120 38.25 23.64 9.11
CA ARG A 120 38.24 24.21 10.47
C ARG A 120 37.73 23.22 11.51
N TRP A 121 36.75 22.38 11.16
CA TRP A 121 36.26 21.34 12.05
C TRP A 121 37.33 20.27 12.32
N LEU A 122 38.05 19.82 11.28
CA LEU A 122 39.14 18.85 11.41
C LEU A 122 40.28 19.39 12.25
N LEU A 123 40.66 20.66 12.07
CA LEU A 123 41.63 21.34 12.93
C LEU A 123 41.17 21.41 14.39
N ALA A 124 39.91 21.78 14.62
CA ALA A 124 39.35 21.84 15.98
C ALA A 124 39.31 20.44 16.64
N ARG A 125 39.00 19.40 15.87
CA ARG A 125 39.07 18.01 16.33
C ARG A 125 40.49 17.62 16.71
N ALA A 126 41.46 17.86 15.83
CA ALA A 126 42.85 17.51 16.08
C ALA A 126 43.39 18.20 17.34
N ARG A 127 43.08 19.49 17.55
CA ARG A 127 43.44 20.22 18.78
C ARG A 127 42.83 19.61 20.03
N ARG A 128 41.54 19.26 19.99
CA ARG A 128 40.82 18.65 21.13
C ARG A 128 41.37 17.27 21.49
N GLU A 129 41.75 16.50 20.48
CA GLU A 129 42.25 15.12 20.62
C GLU A 129 43.78 15.03 20.66
N ALA A 130 44.48 16.18 20.67
CA ALA A 130 45.94 16.29 20.63
C ALA A 130 46.60 15.51 19.48
N ILE A 131 45.93 15.45 18.32
CA ILE A 131 46.42 14.77 17.11
C ILE A 131 47.33 15.75 16.34
N PRO A 132 48.56 15.36 15.97
CA PRO A 132 49.42 16.14 15.08
C PRO A 132 48.76 16.42 13.74
N VAL A 133 48.98 17.61 13.17
CA VAL A 133 48.43 18.02 11.87
C VAL A 133 49.52 18.58 10.98
N ILE A 134 49.56 18.11 9.74
CA ILE A 134 50.32 18.71 8.65
C ILE A 134 49.32 19.30 7.66
N VAL A 135 49.50 20.55 7.26
CA VAL A 135 48.67 21.21 6.24
C VAL A 135 49.51 21.47 4.99
N PHE A 136 49.02 21.09 3.82
CA PHE A 136 49.56 21.50 2.54
C PHE A 136 48.60 22.49 1.89
N THR A 137 49.11 23.57 1.31
CA THR A 137 48.25 24.63 0.75
C THR A 137 48.83 25.21 -0.53
N CYS A 138 47.95 25.53 -1.49
CA CYS A 138 48.27 26.33 -2.68
C CYS A 138 47.69 27.77 -2.57
N GLY A 139 47.23 28.18 -1.38
CA GLY A 139 46.67 29.51 -1.12
C GLY A 139 45.15 29.63 -1.33
N GLU A 140 44.40 28.53 -1.29
CA GLU A 140 42.96 28.47 -1.60
C GLU A 140 42.08 29.21 -0.58
N TYR A 141 42.57 29.40 0.66
CA TYR A 141 41.88 30.20 1.68
C TYR A 141 42.55 31.55 1.86
N THR A 142 41.76 32.63 1.83
CA THR A 142 42.25 34.02 1.95
C THR A 142 42.63 34.43 3.38
N SER A 143 42.15 33.73 4.41
CA SER A 143 42.46 34.06 5.82
C SER A 143 42.30 32.87 6.77
N TYR A 144 43.38 32.15 7.05
CA TYR A 144 43.46 31.27 8.23
C TYR A 144 44.83 31.43 8.90
N SER A 145 44.84 31.39 10.24
CA SER A 145 46.07 31.56 11.01
C SER A 145 46.91 30.28 10.95
N THR A 146 48.13 30.39 10.42
CA THR A 146 49.14 29.32 10.38
C THR A 146 50.04 29.29 11.62
N HIS A 147 49.89 30.25 12.56
CA HIS A 147 50.86 30.46 13.65
C HIS A 147 51.10 29.24 14.55
N ASP A 148 50.15 28.30 14.63
CA ASP A 148 50.21 27.11 15.49
C ASP A 148 50.00 25.79 14.72
N ILE A 149 50.17 25.80 13.39
CA ILE A 149 49.92 24.63 12.53
C ILE A 149 51.16 24.40 11.66
N ASP A 150 51.60 23.15 11.56
CA ASP A 150 52.67 22.76 10.64
C ASP A 150 52.17 22.83 9.19
N ALA A 151 52.25 24.03 8.61
CA ALA A 151 51.75 24.35 7.28
C ALA A 151 52.91 24.45 6.27
N VAL A 152 52.77 23.72 5.16
CA VAL A 152 53.68 23.73 4.01
C VAL A 152 52.99 24.48 2.87
N ILE A 153 53.46 25.69 2.59
CA ILE A 153 52.99 26.51 1.48
C ILE A 153 53.68 26.01 0.20
N LEU A 154 52.90 25.44 -0.71
CA LEU A 154 53.38 24.90 -1.99
C LEU A 154 53.36 25.97 -3.08
N ALA A 155 52.29 26.79 -3.06
CA ALA A 155 52.07 27.95 -3.91
C ALA A 155 51.15 28.94 -3.20
N GLU A 156 51.07 30.17 -3.71
CA GLU A 156 50.10 31.19 -3.27
C GLU A 156 49.24 31.65 -4.47
N THR A 157 48.84 30.70 -5.31
CA THR A 157 48.05 30.96 -6.54
C THR A 157 46.55 30.86 -6.31
N GLY A 158 46.12 30.17 -5.25
CA GLY A 158 44.72 29.82 -5.01
C GLY A 158 44.19 28.68 -5.88
N VAL A 159 45.03 28.12 -6.77
CA VAL A 159 44.67 27.00 -7.66
C VAL A 159 45.17 25.70 -7.04
N PRO A 160 44.32 24.67 -6.84
CA PRO A 160 44.67 23.44 -6.12
C PRO A 160 45.51 22.47 -6.97
N GLU A 161 46.69 22.91 -7.41
CA GLU A 161 47.60 22.17 -8.29
C GLU A 161 48.57 21.25 -7.52
N TYR A 162 48.10 20.54 -6.50
CA TYR A 162 48.93 19.66 -5.64
C TYR A 162 49.73 18.64 -6.45
N HIS A 163 49.18 18.16 -7.58
CA HIS A 163 49.83 17.23 -8.50
C HIS A 163 51.16 17.77 -9.07
N ARG A 164 51.28 19.10 -9.29
CA ARG A 164 52.52 19.75 -9.76
C ARG A 164 53.58 19.88 -8.67
N HIS A 165 53.18 19.75 -7.41
CA HIS A 165 54.05 19.92 -6.24
C HIS A 165 54.38 18.59 -5.55
N THR A 166 54.21 17.47 -6.25
CA THR A 166 54.40 16.11 -5.69
C THR A 166 55.77 15.93 -5.01
N GLU A 167 56.86 16.42 -5.60
CA GLU A 167 58.19 16.31 -4.98
C GLU A 167 58.33 17.12 -3.68
N ALA A 168 57.80 18.34 -3.63
CA ALA A 168 57.84 19.16 -2.42
C ALA A 168 57.01 18.53 -1.28
N ILE A 169 55.84 17.98 -1.62
CA ILE A 169 55.01 17.23 -0.67
C ILE A 169 55.77 15.99 -0.18
N ARG A 170 56.41 15.25 -1.09
CA ARG A 170 57.19 14.05 -0.78
C ARG A 170 58.35 14.37 0.16
N GLU A 171 59.13 15.40 -0.12
CA GLU A 171 60.25 15.84 0.73
C GLU A 171 59.77 16.24 2.13
N ALA A 172 58.66 16.97 2.23
CA ALA A 172 58.07 17.37 3.49
C ALA A 172 57.63 16.16 4.34
N LEU A 173 57.01 15.15 3.71
CA LEU A 173 56.60 13.92 4.40
C LEU A 173 57.79 13.04 4.78
N LEU A 174 58.84 12.97 3.95
CA LEU A 174 60.09 12.25 4.24
C LEU A 174 60.84 12.85 5.42
N ALA A 175 60.98 14.18 5.45
CA ALA A 175 61.66 14.90 6.54
C ALA A 175 61.00 14.66 7.91
N ARG A 176 59.69 14.35 7.90
CA ARG A 176 58.88 14.06 9.08
C ARG A 176 58.78 12.56 9.39
N GLY A 177 59.41 11.70 8.59
CA GLY A 177 59.35 10.24 8.76
C GLY A 177 57.96 9.63 8.54
N ILE A 178 57.08 10.32 7.81
CA ILE A 178 55.72 9.84 7.52
C ILE A 178 55.71 8.82 6.39
N ILE A 179 56.66 8.93 5.45
CA ILE A 179 56.78 8.05 4.30
C ILE A 179 58.22 7.54 4.11
N GLU A 180 58.38 6.49 3.31
CA GLU A 180 59.67 5.90 2.93
C GLU A 180 60.14 6.44 1.55
N PRO A 181 61.46 6.49 1.29
CA PRO A 181 61.98 7.00 0.01
C PRO A 181 61.52 6.20 -1.21
N ILE A 182 61.25 4.90 -1.03
CA ILE A 182 60.89 3.96 -2.10
C ILE A 182 59.41 3.59 -1.94
N PRO A 183 58.62 3.51 -3.03
CA PRO A 183 57.25 3.04 -2.98
C PRO A 183 57.15 1.63 -2.35
N VAL A 184 56.14 1.41 -1.53
CA VAL A 184 55.91 0.13 -0.87
C VAL A 184 55.28 -0.86 -1.85
N GLU A 185 55.92 -2.01 -2.05
CA GLU A 185 55.37 -3.10 -2.86
C GLU A 185 54.11 -3.68 -2.21
N ARG A 186 52.94 -3.40 -2.79
CA ARG A 186 51.65 -3.93 -2.34
C ARG A 186 51.34 -5.22 -3.10
N ARG A 187 51.64 -6.38 -2.51
CA ARG A 187 51.18 -7.67 -3.04
C ARG A 187 49.65 -7.68 -3.10
N GLY A 188 49.11 -7.57 -4.31
CA GLY A 188 47.69 -7.51 -4.59
C GLY A 188 46.94 -8.69 -3.99
N ARG A 189 46.24 -8.47 -2.89
CA ARG A 189 45.25 -9.41 -2.39
C ARG A 189 43.90 -9.04 -3.00
N ILE A 190 43.71 -9.36 -4.28
CA ILE A 190 42.37 -9.48 -4.83
C ILE A 190 41.78 -10.74 -4.20
N ARG A 191 41.20 -10.62 -3.00
CA ARG A 191 40.34 -11.69 -2.46
C ARG A 191 39.09 -11.73 -3.33
N SER A 192 38.85 -12.85 -4.00
CA SER A 192 37.66 -13.03 -4.82
C SER A 192 36.39 -12.91 -3.97
N PRO A 193 35.30 -12.37 -4.52
CA PRO A 193 34.11 -11.97 -3.77
C PRO A 193 33.20 -13.16 -3.38
N LEU A 194 33.59 -14.40 -3.67
CA LEU A 194 32.70 -15.56 -3.52
C LEU A 194 32.30 -15.82 -2.07
N TYR A 195 33.22 -15.66 -1.11
CA TYR A 195 32.92 -15.94 0.31
C TYR A 195 32.11 -14.82 0.99
N THR A 196 32.31 -13.57 0.57
CA THR A 196 31.56 -12.42 1.09
C THR A 196 30.15 -12.40 0.50
N VAL A 197 30.01 -12.70 -0.80
CA VAL A 197 28.70 -12.84 -1.44
C VAL A 197 27.95 -14.01 -0.82
N LEU A 198 28.56 -15.18 -0.63
CA LEU A 198 27.89 -16.33 -0.02
C LEU A 198 27.45 -16.05 1.43
N ARG A 199 28.27 -15.37 2.24
CA ARG A 199 27.88 -14.99 3.61
C ARG A 199 26.72 -13.98 3.63
N VAL A 200 26.76 -12.98 2.75
CA VAL A 200 25.66 -12.01 2.61
C VAL A 200 24.41 -12.71 2.08
N PHE A 201 24.53 -13.64 1.13
CA PHE A 201 23.41 -14.41 0.60
C PHE A 201 22.77 -15.29 1.67
N VAL A 202 23.57 -15.99 2.49
CA VAL A 202 23.07 -16.80 3.62
C VAL A 202 22.42 -15.91 4.68
N GLN A 203 22.97 -14.73 4.97
CA GLN A 203 22.36 -13.78 5.89
C GLN A 203 21.04 -13.21 5.35
N LEU A 204 20.97 -12.88 4.06
CA LEU A 204 19.75 -12.40 3.42
C LEU A 204 18.70 -13.49 3.31
N MET A 205 19.08 -14.75 3.06
CA MET A 205 18.16 -15.89 3.10
C MET A 205 17.65 -16.14 4.52
N ALA A 206 18.51 -16.08 5.54
CA ALA A 206 18.07 -16.21 6.93
C ALA A 206 17.13 -15.07 7.35
N ILE A 207 17.43 -13.82 6.97
CA ILE A 207 16.55 -12.68 7.19
C ILE A 207 15.24 -12.85 6.41
N GLY A 208 15.31 -13.29 5.15
CA GLY A 208 14.13 -13.55 4.32
C GLY A 208 13.24 -14.65 4.88
N VAL A 209 13.82 -15.72 5.43
CA VAL A 209 13.08 -16.78 6.13
C VAL A 209 12.47 -16.27 7.42
N ILE A 210 13.19 -15.45 8.20
CA ILE A 210 12.66 -14.86 9.44
C ILE A 210 11.53 -13.87 9.14
N ILE A 211 11.70 -13.00 8.13
CA ILE A 211 10.66 -12.10 7.66
C ILE A 211 9.49 -12.89 7.10
N GLY A 212 9.74 -13.93 6.32
CA GLY A 212 8.70 -14.82 5.79
C GLY A 212 7.92 -15.51 6.90
N LEU A 213 8.59 -16.04 7.92
CA LEU A 213 7.95 -16.66 9.09
C LEU A 213 7.26 -15.63 9.99
N ALA A 214 7.78 -14.41 10.10
CA ALA A 214 7.12 -13.32 10.81
C ALA A 214 5.88 -12.83 10.06
N ILE A 215 5.94 -12.72 8.74
CA ILE A 215 4.79 -12.42 7.88
C ILE A 215 3.79 -13.56 7.97
N LEU A 216 4.21 -14.82 7.82
CA LEU A 216 3.31 -15.98 7.95
C LEU A 216 2.71 -16.06 9.36
N GLY A 217 3.49 -15.74 10.39
CA GLY A 217 3.05 -15.68 11.78
C GLY A 217 2.07 -14.53 12.02
N VAL A 218 2.32 -13.36 11.43
CA VAL A 218 1.38 -12.23 11.42
C VAL A 218 0.12 -12.64 10.68
N LEU A 219 0.19 -13.13 9.45
CA LEU A 219 -0.93 -13.65 8.66
C LEU A 219 -1.73 -14.74 9.41
N TYR A 220 -1.07 -15.60 10.18
CA TYR A 220 -1.71 -16.56 11.07
C TYR A 220 -2.41 -15.89 12.25
N LEU A 221 -1.77 -14.89 12.87
CA LEU A 221 -2.34 -14.08 13.96
C LEU A 221 -3.51 -13.19 13.52
N ILE A 222 -3.54 -12.73 12.27
CA ILE A 222 -4.67 -11.97 11.68
C ILE A 222 -5.63 -12.85 10.88
N GLY A 223 -5.65 -14.17 11.14
CA GLY A 223 -6.67 -15.08 10.62
C GLY A 223 -6.62 -15.36 9.11
N LEU A 224 -5.60 -14.90 8.38
CA LEU A 224 -5.47 -15.12 6.93
C LEU A 224 -4.98 -16.52 6.55
N THR A 225 -4.52 -17.33 7.52
CA THR A 225 -4.09 -18.72 7.28
C THR A 225 -4.73 -19.73 8.23
N GLY A 226 -5.60 -19.27 9.13
CA GLY A 226 -6.32 -20.10 10.08
C GLY A 226 -7.80 -20.02 9.80
N GLY A 227 -8.30 -20.89 8.94
CA GLY A 227 -9.73 -21.19 8.93
C GLY A 227 -10.12 -21.67 10.31
N ASN A 228 -11.11 -21.03 10.93
CA ASN A 228 -11.89 -21.69 11.97
C ASN A 228 -12.52 -22.91 11.30
N GLY A 229 -11.91 -24.09 11.47
CA GLY A 229 -12.43 -25.38 10.98
C GLY A 229 -13.75 -25.81 11.63
N ALA A 230 -14.56 -24.85 12.08
CA ALA A 230 -15.88 -25.01 12.65
C ALA A 230 -16.99 -24.68 11.63
N HIS A 231 -16.68 -23.93 10.57
CA HIS A 231 -17.65 -23.56 9.54
C HIS A 231 -17.25 -24.23 8.22
N GLU A 232 -17.98 -25.28 7.84
CA GLU A 232 -17.89 -25.89 6.51
C GLU A 232 -19.24 -25.73 5.80
N ALA A 233 -19.20 -25.64 4.47
CA ALA A 233 -20.39 -25.70 3.63
C ALA A 233 -20.41 -27.05 2.91
N ASP A 234 -21.41 -27.88 3.21
CA ASP A 234 -21.57 -29.24 2.68
C ASP A 234 -22.63 -29.24 1.57
N VAL A 235 -22.19 -28.79 0.39
CA VAL A 235 -23.03 -28.70 -0.80
C VAL A 235 -23.12 -30.08 -1.44
N ASP A 236 -24.29 -30.71 -1.37
CA ASP A 236 -24.58 -31.94 -2.11
C ASP A 236 -24.98 -31.61 -3.56
N PRO A 237 -24.10 -31.84 -4.56
CA PRO A 237 -24.37 -31.49 -5.96
C PRO A 237 -25.53 -32.29 -6.56
N ASP A 238 -25.77 -33.51 -6.06
CA ASP A 238 -26.80 -34.41 -6.57
C ASP A 238 -28.16 -34.18 -5.90
N ARG A 239 -28.24 -33.26 -4.93
CA ARG A 239 -29.49 -32.93 -4.24
C ARG A 239 -30.50 -32.38 -5.24
N ALA A 240 -31.70 -32.97 -5.24
CA ALA A 240 -32.76 -32.58 -6.15
C ALA A 240 -33.25 -31.15 -5.90
N VAL A 241 -33.48 -30.42 -6.97
CA VAL A 241 -34.10 -29.08 -6.99
C VAL A 241 -35.43 -29.18 -7.72
N ASP A 242 -36.50 -28.64 -7.12
CA ASP A 242 -37.80 -28.54 -7.76
C ASP A 242 -37.85 -27.26 -8.60
N HIS A 243 -37.37 -27.35 -9.85
CA HIS A 243 -37.32 -26.23 -10.79
C HIS A 243 -37.66 -26.71 -12.21
N ALA A 244 -38.20 -25.82 -13.04
CA ALA A 244 -38.68 -26.18 -14.38
C ALA A 244 -37.53 -26.53 -15.34
N ASP A 245 -36.42 -25.80 -15.24
CA ASP A 245 -35.31 -25.84 -16.22
C ASP A 245 -34.05 -26.58 -15.74
N CYS A 246 -34.01 -27.02 -14.48
CA CYS A 246 -32.88 -27.73 -13.89
C CYS A 246 -33.35 -28.66 -12.78
N SER A 247 -32.59 -29.72 -12.46
CA SER A 247 -33.09 -30.82 -11.63
C SER A 247 -32.27 -31.14 -10.37
N THR A 248 -31.03 -30.67 -10.31
CA THR A 248 -30.11 -30.88 -9.19
C THR A 248 -29.40 -29.58 -8.83
N VAL A 249 -28.81 -29.51 -7.64
CA VAL A 249 -28.00 -28.36 -7.21
C VAL A 249 -26.88 -28.07 -8.21
N ALA A 250 -26.22 -29.11 -8.75
CA ALA A 250 -25.20 -28.94 -9.77
C ALA A 250 -25.76 -28.36 -11.08
N ASP A 251 -26.85 -28.91 -11.58
CA ASP A 251 -27.48 -28.44 -12.83
C ASP A 251 -27.96 -26.98 -12.70
N CYS A 252 -28.63 -26.65 -11.59
CA CYS A 252 -29.17 -25.32 -11.37
C CYS A 252 -28.07 -24.29 -11.11
N ARG A 253 -26.98 -24.68 -10.43
CA ARG A 253 -25.79 -23.81 -10.31
C ARG A 253 -25.23 -23.48 -11.68
N GLU A 254 -24.99 -24.49 -12.53
CA GLU A 254 -24.45 -24.31 -13.88
C GLU A 254 -25.37 -23.41 -14.72
N LEU A 255 -26.69 -23.66 -14.70
CA LEU A 255 -27.66 -22.83 -15.42
C LEU A 255 -27.66 -21.37 -14.93
N GLY A 256 -27.60 -21.13 -13.62
CA GLY A 256 -27.49 -19.78 -13.07
C GLY A 256 -26.18 -19.10 -13.48
N ASP A 257 -25.06 -19.82 -13.49
CA ASP A 257 -23.76 -19.29 -13.93
C ASP A 257 -23.78 -18.93 -15.42
N ASP A 258 -24.46 -19.73 -16.26
CA ASP A 258 -24.70 -19.42 -17.67
C ASP A 258 -25.54 -18.15 -17.85
N HIS A 259 -26.60 -17.97 -17.05
CA HIS A 259 -27.40 -16.74 -17.06
C HIS A 259 -26.58 -15.53 -16.64
N LEU A 260 -25.78 -15.65 -15.57
CA LEU A 260 -24.89 -14.59 -15.10
C LEU A 260 -23.85 -14.20 -16.17
N ALA A 261 -23.23 -15.19 -16.82
CA ALA A 261 -22.27 -14.95 -17.90
C ALA A 261 -22.92 -14.26 -19.12
N ALA A 262 -24.14 -14.67 -19.49
CA ALA A 262 -24.90 -14.02 -20.55
C ALA A 262 -25.31 -12.59 -20.19
N LEU A 263 -25.74 -12.36 -18.94
CA LEU A 263 -26.12 -11.05 -18.43
C LEU A 263 -24.95 -10.06 -18.49
N GLY A 264 -23.73 -10.53 -18.22
CA GLY A 264 -22.49 -9.75 -18.34
C GLY A 264 -22.23 -9.16 -19.73
N THR A 265 -22.95 -9.60 -20.77
CA THR A 265 -22.89 -8.98 -22.12
C THR A 265 -23.76 -7.73 -22.27
N TYR A 266 -24.73 -7.53 -21.38
CA TYR A 266 -25.64 -6.39 -21.36
C TYR A 266 -25.27 -5.39 -20.26
N ILE A 267 -24.91 -5.89 -19.08
CA ILE A 267 -24.65 -5.08 -17.89
C ILE A 267 -23.65 -5.76 -16.96
N ASP A 268 -22.72 -5.00 -16.37
CA ASP A 268 -21.82 -5.51 -15.33
C ASP A 268 -22.38 -5.21 -13.92
N ILE A 269 -23.22 -6.11 -13.42
CA ILE A 269 -23.83 -6.00 -12.09
C ILE A 269 -22.84 -6.18 -10.93
N ARG A 270 -21.59 -6.54 -11.22
CA ARG A 270 -20.54 -6.73 -10.21
C ARG A 270 -19.80 -5.44 -9.87
N GLU A 271 -19.91 -4.40 -10.71
CA GLU A 271 -19.28 -3.11 -10.44
C GLU A 271 -19.90 -2.49 -9.18
N SER A 272 -19.08 -2.34 -8.12
CA SER A 272 -19.52 -1.68 -6.89
C SER A 272 -19.81 -0.21 -7.17
N PRO A 273 -20.98 0.31 -6.78
CA PRO A 273 -21.31 1.71 -7.03
C PRO A 273 -20.38 2.65 -6.26
N HIS A 274 -20.02 3.76 -6.89
CA HIS A 274 -19.33 4.85 -6.22
C HIS A 274 -20.30 5.57 -5.28
N MET A 275 -20.20 5.28 -3.97
CA MET A 275 -20.97 6.01 -2.96
C MET A 275 -20.20 7.25 -2.49
N PHE A 276 -20.78 8.44 -2.71
CA PHE A 276 -20.37 9.68 -2.06
C PHE A 276 -21.19 9.85 -0.79
N VAL A 277 -20.60 10.04 0.38
CA VAL A 277 -21.39 10.12 1.63
C VAL A 277 -21.73 11.57 2.00
N GLU A 278 -23.00 11.94 1.92
CA GLU A 278 -23.58 13.17 2.45
C GLU A 278 -24.69 12.84 3.46
N ASN A 279 -24.40 12.99 4.74
CA ASN A 279 -25.40 12.74 5.78
C ASN A 279 -26.36 13.93 5.92
N ARG A 280 -27.59 13.82 5.38
CA ARG A 280 -28.69 14.78 5.61
C ARG A 280 -29.90 14.06 6.22
N SER A 281 -30.88 14.86 6.64
CA SER A 281 -32.16 14.31 7.09
C SER A 281 -32.88 13.64 5.92
N ARG A 282 -33.45 12.45 6.18
CA ARG A 282 -34.33 11.74 5.24
C ARG A 282 -35.54 12.60 4.88
N ILE A 283 -35.80 12.77 3.59
CA ILE A 283 -36.97 13.42 3.02
C ILE A 283 -37.74 12.38 2.22
N HIS A 284 -39.01 12.19 2.54
CA HIS A 284 -39.91 11.31 1.81
C HIS A 284 -40.61 12.14 0.72
N TYR A 285 -40.70 11.63 -0.50
CA TYR A 285 -41.29 12.35 -1.62
C TYR A 285 -42.65 11.79 -2.00
N ILE A 286 -42.72 10.49 -2.30
CA ILE A 286 -43.95 9.83 -2.72
C ILE A 286 -43.99 8.44 -2.06
N THR A 287 -45.11 8.12 -1.41
CA THR A 287 -45.39 6.76 -0.94
C THR A 287 -46.52 6.18 -1.78
N TYR A 288 -46.30 5.03 -2.39
CA TYR A 288 -47.26 4.30 -3.18
C TYR A 288 -47.87 3.14 -2.39
N THR A 289 -49.14 2.88 -2.64
CA THR A 289 -49.80 1.64 -2.20
C THR A 289 -49.65 0.61 -3.32
N VAL A 290 -49.23 -0.60 -2.94
CA VAL A 290 -49.11 -1.76 -3.81
C VAL A 290 -50.29 -2.69 -3.56
N GLU A 291 -51.05 -3.00 -4.60
CA GLU A 291 -52.10 -4.03 -4.58
C GLU A 291 -51.96 -4.92 -5.80
N ASP A 292 -52.01 -6.24 -5.63
CA ASP A 292 -51.80 -7.23 -6.70
C ASP A 292 -50.55 -6.92 -7.56
N PHE A 293 -49.44 -6.60 -6.88
CA PHE A 293 -48.14 -6.22 -7.48
C PHE A 293 -48.14 -4.91 -8.30
N MET A 294 -49.24 -4.16 -8.31
CA MET A 294 -49.40 -2.92 -9.06
C MET A 294 -49.44 -1.70 -8.13
N LEU A 295 -48.87 -0.59 -8.59
CA LEU A 295 -49.03 0.70 -7.91
C LEU A 295 -50.44 1.25 -8.16
N VAL A 296 -51.30 1.25 -7.13
CA VAL A 296 -52.73 1.62 -7.27
C VAL A 296 -53.07 3.01 -6.72
N GLY A 297 -52.22 3.55 -5.84
CA GLY A 297 -52.40 4.86 -5.23
C GLY A 297 -51.07 5.48 -4.83
N SER A 298 -51.05 6.81 -4.63
CA SER A 298 -49.86 7.51 -4.17
C SER A 298 -50.21 8.66 -3.22
N THR A 299 -49.42 8.84 -2.17
CA THR A 299 -49.42 10.01 -1.30
C THR A 299 -48.17 10.84 -1.61
N GLU A 300 -48.35 12.07 -2.09
CA GLU A 300 -47.27 13.02 -2.31
C GLU A 300 -46.99 13.81 -1.02
N HIS A 301 -45.74 13.78 -0.57
CA HIS A 301 -45.28 14.49 0.63
C HIS A 301 -44.53 15.77 0.26
N GLU A 302 -43.61 15.67 -0.71
CA GLU A 302 -42.77 16.76 -1.19
C GLU A 302 -42.56 16.63 -2.71
N PRO A 303 -42.30 17.73 -3.45
CA PRO A 303 -42.02 17.65 -4.87
C PRO A 303 -40.70 16.90 -5.14
N LEU A 304 -40.68 16.08 -6.20
CA LEU A 304 -39.48 15.35 -6.60
C LEU A 304 -38.32 16.33 -6.91
N PRO A 305 -37.12 16.10 -6.35
CA PRO A 305 -35.96 16.98 -6.51
C PRO A 305 -35.27 16.80 -7.87
N LEU A 306 -35.46 15.65 -8.51
CA LEU A 306 -34.95 15.27 -9.83
C LEU A 306 -35.82 14.16 -10.43
N GLY A 307 -35.52 13.79 -11.67
CA GLY A 307 -36.17 12.67 -12.36
C GLY A 307 -37.64 12.94 -12.67
N SER A 308 -38.31 11.92 -13.20
CA SER A 308 -39.76 11.92 -13.36
C SER A 308 -40.41 10.84 -12.51
N ARG A 309 -41.72 10.96 -12.32
CA ARG A 309 -42.51 9.96 -11.62
C ARG A 309 -42.42 8.60 -12.33
N GLU A 310 -42.54 8.60 -13.65
CA GLU A 310 -42.45 7.42 -14.49
C GLU A 310 -41.07 6.73 -14.41
N GLU A 311 -40.00 7.51 -14.29
CA GLU A 311 -38.63 7.00 -14.11
C GLU A 311 -38.50 6.19 -12.81
N PHE A 312 -39.05 6.69 -11.71
CA PHE A 312 -38.98 6.02 -10.41
C PHE A 312 -40.02 4.89 -10.25
N GLU A 313 -41.19 5.00 -10.87
CA GLU A 313 -42.16 3.88 -10.94
C GLU A 313 -41.60 2.69 -11.74
N ALA A 314 -40.67 2.93 -12.67
CA ALA A 314 -39.97 1.86 -13.36
C ALA A 314 -39.06 1.03 -12.44
N ILE A 315 -38.63 1.57 -11.29
CA ILE A 315 -37.88 0.82 -10.27
C ILE A 315 -38.76 -0.28 -9.67
N TRP A 316 -40.00 0.06 -9.31
CA TRP A 316 -40.97 -0.93 -8.83
C TRP A 316 -41.24 -2.01 -9.89
N THR A 317 -41.42 -1.58 -11.15
CA THR A 317 -41.64 -2.51 -12.26
C THR A 317 -40.48 -3.51 -12.37
N ARG A 318 -39.23 -3.05 -12.21
CA ARG A 318 -38.05 -3.94 -12.20
C ARG A 318 -38.01 -4.84 -10.99
N PHE A 319 -38.31 -4.34 -9.79
CA PHE A 319 -38.39 -5.16 -8.58
C PHE A 319 -39.40 -6.31 -8.76
N HIS A 320 -40.62 -6.01 -9.20
CA HIS A 320 -41.64 -7.02 -9.50
C HIS A 320 -41.23 -7.98 -10.62
N THR A 321 -40.50 -7.50 -11.63
CA THR A 321 -40.02 -8.35 -12.74
C THR A 321 -38.91 -9.30 -12.30
N PHE A 322 -37.98 -8.85 -11.46
CA PHE A 322 -36.79 -9.63 -11.11
C PHE A 322 -37.09 -10.74 -10.12
N PHE A 323 -38.00 -10.51 -9.17
CA PHE A 323 -38.23 -11.41 -8.05
C PHE A 323 -39.57 -12.15 -8.18
N PRO A 324 -39.60 -13.49 -7.96
CA PRO A 324 -40.84 -14.24 -8.03
C PRO A 324 -41.91 -13.71 -7.06
N GLU A 325 -43.13 -13.55 -7.58
CA GLU A 325 -44.29 -13.00 -6.85
C GLU A 325 -44.54 -13.66 -5.48
N ALA A 326 -44.27 -14.96 -5.37
CA ALA A 326 -44.43 -15.72 -4.12
C ALA A 326 -43.61 -15.16 -2.95
N HIS A 327 -42.51 -14.45 -3.23
CA HIS A 327 -41.59 -13.90 -2.24
C HIS A 327 -41.76 -12.40 -1.97
N ILE A 328 -42.51 -11.68 -2.82
CA ILE A 328 -42.70 -10.23 -2.70
C ILE A 328 -44.16 -9.82 -2.48
N ARG A 329 -45.06 -10.79 -2.33
CA ARG A 329 -46.50 -10.59 -2.13
C ARG A 329 -46.86 -9.74 -0.90
N ASP A 330 -45.98 -9.74 0.10
CA ASP A 330 -46.19 -9.07 1.38
C ASP A 330 -45.62 -7.64 1.37
N VAL A 331 -45.19 -7.14 0.19
CA VAL A 331 -44.77 -5.75 -0.04
C VAL A 331 -45.98 -4.90 -0.45
N ASP A 332 -46.49 -4.12 0.48
CA ASP A 332 -47.74 -3.36 0.35
C ASP A 332 -47.47 -1.86 0.10
N GLN A 333 -46.24 -1.40 0.32
CA GLN A 333 -45.85 -0.01 0.07
C GLN A 333 -44.53 0.08 -0.70
N PHE A 334 -44.50 0.99 -1.66
CA PHE A 334 -43.28 1.38 -2.35
C PHE A 334 -43.03 2.88 -2.11
N GLU A 335 -41.88 3.24 -1.58
CA GLU A 335 -41.59 4.61 -1.18
C GLU A 335 -40.38 5.18 -1.92
N LEU A 336 -40.51 6.44 -2.34
CA LEU A 336 -39.42 7.26 -2.87
C LEU A 336 -38.96 8.23 -1.80
N PHE A 337 -37.71 8.11 -1.38
CA PHE A 337 -37.09 9.03 -0.41
C PHE A 337 -35.74 9.52 -0.90
N SER A 338 -35.12 10.45 -0.17
CA SER A 338 -33.68 10.66 -0.23
C SER A 338 -33.13 11.21 1.08
N ASP A 339 -31.91 10.82 1.45
CA ASP A 339 -31.17 11.41 2.57
C ASP A 339 -29.93 12.22 2.14
N GLY A 340 -29.71 12.42 0.84
CA GLY A 340 -28.52 13.14 0.36
C GLY A 340 -27.99 12.58 -0.95
N GLU A 341 -26.67 12.62 -1.10
CA GLU A 341 -25.95 11.68 -1.95
C GLU A 341 -25.28 10.68 -0.99
N GLY A 342 -25.36 9.38 -1.28
CA GLY A 342 -24.94 8.24 -0.47
C GLY A 342 -25.65 8.10 0.87
N ASN A 343 -25.02 7.34 1.78
CA ASN A 343 -25.57 6.92 3.07
C ASN A 343 -26.62 5.79 2.95
N THR A 344 -27.89 6.10 2.68
CA THR A 344 -28.94 5.06 2.61
C THR A 344 -29.41 4.87 1.17
N LEU A 345 -29.00 3.78 0.51
CA LEU A 345 -29.43 3.51 -0.88
C LEU A 345 -30.90 3.11 -0.98
N ALA A 346 -31.37 2.36 -0.01
CA ALA A 346 -32.72 1.86 0.12
C ALA A 346 -32.93 1.34 1.55
N TYR A 347 -34.16 1.00 1.88
CA TYR A 347 -34.45 0.22 3.08
C TYR A 347 -35.74 -0.57 2.91
N VAL A 348 -35.83 -1.67 3.64
CA VAL A 348 -37.06 -2.44 3.83
C VAL A 348 -37.50 -2.31 5.29
N ASP A 349 -38.76 -1.92 5.49
CA ASP A 349 -39.40 -1.89 6.81
C ASP A 349 -40.53 -2.92 6.83
N VAL A 350 -40.42 -3.92 7.71
CA VAL A 350 -41.38 -5.02 7.84
C VAL A 350 -42.09 -4.88 9.18
N THR A 351 -43.41 -4.78 9.14
CA THR A 351 -44.30 -4.64 10.30
C THR A 351 -45.51 -5.56 10.17
N GLU A 352 -46.31 -5.70 11.22
CA GLU A 352 -47.60 -6.38 11.16
C GLU A 352 -48.60 -5.66 10.22
N GLU A 353 -48.42 -4.36 9.99
CA GLU A 353 -49.27 -3.56 9.09
C GLU A 353 -48.92 -3.74 7.60
N GLY A 354 -47.74 -4.27 7.31
CA GLY A 354 -47.26 -4.53 5.97
C GLY A 354 -45.75 -4.34 5.80
N THR A 355 -45.25 -4.63 4.60
CA THR A 355 -43.85 -4.36 4.22
C THR A 355 -43.73 -3.14 3.30
N THR A 356 -42.83 -2.24 3.66
CA THR A 356 -42.46 -1.08 2.84
C THR A 356 -41.10 -1.30 2.22
N LEU A 357 -41.02 -1.23 0.88
CA LEU A 357 -39.77 -1.10 0.14
C LEU A 357 -39.55 0.38 -0.19
N ALA A 358 -38.46 0.95 0.27
CA ALA A 358 -38.14 2.35 0.06
C ALA A 358 -36.82 2.50 -0.71
N MET A 359 -36.79 3.36 -1.73
CA MET A 359 -35.63 3.57 -2.61
C MET A 359 -35.16 5.02 -2.56
N ASP A 360 -33.84 5.22 -2.44
CA ASP A 360 -33.24 6.55 -2.57
C ASP A 360 -33.12 6.94 -4.05
N ILE A 361 -33.84 7.99 -4.42
CA ILE A 361 -33.91 8.48 -5.80
C ILE A 361 -32.65 9.22 -6.27
N ARG A 362 -31.71 9.56 -5.37
CA ARG A 362 -30.47 10.26 -5.68
C ARG A 362 -29.27 9.35 -5.85
N ASP A 363 -29.31 8.14 -5.30
CA ASP A 363 -28.13 7.26 -5.25
C ASP A 363 -28.16 6.09 -6.23
N ASN A 364 -29.34 5.63 -6.62
CA ASN A 364 -29.52 4.51 -7.55
C ASN A 364 -29.47 4.97 -9.02
N ARG A 365 -28.44 5.73 -9.41
CA ARG A 365 -28.40 6.44 -10.71
C ARG A 365 -27.88 5.62 -11.89
N THR A 366 -27.37 4.42 -11.64
CA THR A 366 -26.98 3.46 -12.68
C THR A 366 -27.79 2.18 -12.49
N LEU A 367 -28.12 1.50 -13.59
CA LEU A 367 -28.84 0.22 -13.53
C LEU A 367 -28.08 -0.82 -12.69
N ALA A 368 -26.75 -0.86 -12.79
CA ALA A 368 -25.94 -1.81 -12.02
C ALA A 368 -26.05 -1.54 -10.51
N SER A 369 -25.99 -0.27 -10.10
CA SER A 369 -26.19 0.10 -8.69
C SER A 369 -27.60 -0.27 -8.24
N GLU A 370 -28.61 0.10 -9.04
CA GLU A 370 -30.00 -0.15 -8.70
C GLU A 370 -30.28 -1.65 -8.56
N TYR A 371 -29.80 -2.50 -9.48
CA TYR A 371 -30.05 -3.94 -9.44
C TYR A 371 -29.45 -4.58 -8.21
N ARG A 372 -28.24 -4.17 -7.83
CA ARG A 372 -27.60 -4.62 -6.59
C ARG A 372 -28.40 -4.21 -5.36
N THR A 373 -28.88 -2.98 -5.33
CA THR A 373 -29.75 -2.48 -4.25
C THR A 373 -31.05 -3.29 -4.20
N LEU A 374 -31.71 -3.53 -5.33
CA LEU A 374 -32.95 -4.32 -5.37
C LEU A 374 -32.73 -5.77 -4.91
N ILE A 375 -31.61 -6.41 -5.29
CA ILE A 375 -31.25 -7.76 -4.82
C ILE A 375 -30.98 -7.77 -3.31
N HIS A 376 -30.32 -6.72 -2.79
CA HIS A 376 -30.07 -6.57 -1.35
C HIS A 376 -31.37 -6.40 -0.58
N GLU A 377 -32.24 -5.48 -1.00
CA GLU A 377 -33.54 -5.26 -0.33
C GLU A 377 -34.46 -6.48 -0.44
N PHE A 378 -34.45 -7.18 -1.58
CA PHE A 378 -35.16 -8.45 -1.72
C PHE A 378 -34.67 -9.48 -0.69
N ALA A 379 -33.37 -9.52 -0.39
CA ALA A 379 -32.85 -10.42 0.63
C ALA A 379 -33.43 -10.12 2.02
N HIS A 380 -33.71 -8.85 2.36
CA HIS A 380 -34.44 -8.50 3.58
C HIS A 380 -35.88 -8.99 3.54
N VAL A 381 -36.61 -8.73 2.45
CA VAL A 381 -37.99 -9.23 2.28
C VAL A 381 -38.05 -10.76 2.42
N TYR A 382 -37.11 -11.46 1.81
CA TYR A 382 -37.05 -12.93 1.83
C TYR A 382 -36.68 -13.49 3.21
N SER A 383 -35.70 -12.88 3.90
CA SER A 383 -35.11 -13.45 5.12
C SER A 383 -35.75 -13.00 6.43
N LEU A 384 -36.57 -11.94 6.38
CA LEU A 384 -37.18 -11.33 7.55
C LEU A 384 -38.72 -11.28 7.46
N PRO A 385 -39.42 -12.38 7.09
CA PRO A 385 -40.88 -12.38 7.09
C PRO A 385 -41.38 -12.09 8.52
N ILE A 386 -42.46 -11.31 8.65
CA ILE A 386 -42.94 -10.85 9.96
C ILE A 386 -43.30 -12.03 10.89
N GLU A 387 -43.71 -13.16 10.34
CA GLU A 387 -44.02 -14.37 11.10
C GLU A 387 -42.79 -14.98 11.82
N ALA A 388 -41.57 -14.61 11.40
CA ALA A 388 -40.35 -15.01 12.06
C ALA A 388 -40.11 -14.29 13.41
N PHE A 389 -40.90 -13.27 13.75
CA PHE A 389 -40.73 -12.44 14.95
C PHE A 389 -41.90 -12.57 15.93
N GLU A 390 -41.63 -12.39 17.22
CA GLU A 390 -42.63 -12.41 18.30
C GLU A 390 -43.36 -11.07 18.48
N THR A 391 -42.83 -9.99 17.91
CA THR A 391 -43.38 -8.63 18.00
C THR A 391 -43.49 -8.00 16.64
N ASP A 392 -44.20 -6.87 16.57
CA ASP A 392 -44.21 -5.99 15.42
C ASP A 392 -42.79 -5.42 15.16
N GLY A 393 -42.19 -5.80 14.04
CA GLY A 393 -40.85 -5.39 13.62
C GLY A 393 -39.84 -6.54 13.46
N THR A 394 -38.61 -6.20 13.05
CA THR A 394 -37.53 -7.16 12.75
C THR A 394 -36.37 -7.12 13.74
N ASP A 395 -36.66 -6.86 15.01
CA ASP A 395 -35.65 -6.83 16.06
C ASP A 395 -35.12 -8.26 16.34
N LEU A 396 -33.80 -8.43 16.28
CA LEU A 396 -33.15 -9.75 16.30
C LEU A 396 -33.30 -10.50 17.63
N ASP A 397 -33.58 -9.79 18.73
CA ASP A 397 -33.85 -10.39 20.04
C ASP A 397 -35.26 -11.00 20.15
N GLN A 398 -36.15 -10.68 19.20
CA GLN A 398 -37.52 -11.21 19.09
C GLN A 398 -37.65 -12.31 18.04
N LEU A 399 -36.53 -12.76 17.46
CA LEU A 399 -36.48 -13.75 16.39
C LEU A 399 -36.79 -15.16 16.93
N LYS A 400 -37.71 -15.85 16.26
CA LYS A 400 -38.11 -17.22 16.62
C LYS A 400 -37.05 -18.24 16.22
N GLU A 401 -36.84 -19.24 17.08
CA GLU A 401 -35.96 -20.39 16.79
C GLU A 401 -36.44 -21.15 15.55
N GLY A 402 -35.49 -21.68 14.76
CA GLY A 402 -35.79 -22.46 13.55
C GLY A 402 -36.28 -21.64 12.36
N THR A 403 -36.17 -20.31 12.42
CA THR A 403 -36.33 -19.42 11.26
C THR A 403 -35.02 -19.27 10.51
N LEU A 404 -35.07 -18.93 9.23
CA LEU A 404 -33.88 -18.76 8.38
C LEU A 404 -32.84 -17.81 9.01
N MET A 405 -33.27 -16.63 9.46
CA MET A 405 -32.37 -15.66 10.09
C MET A 405 -31.82 -16.16 11.44
N SER A 406 -32.60 -16.97 12.19
CA SER A 406 -32.16 -17.54 13.47
C SER A 406 -31.06 -18.57 13.25
N GLU A 407 -31.27 -19.47 12.30
CA GLU A 407 -30.29 -20.49 11.90
C GLU A 407 -29.03 -19.85 11.31
N TYR A 408 -29.17 -18.80 10.49
CA TYR A 408 -28.03 -18.06 9.94
C TYR A 408 -27.21 -17.37 11.05
N THR A 409 -27.89 -16.72 12.00
CA THR A 409 -27.27 -16.06 13.15
C THR A 409 -26.55 -17.08 14.04
N GLU A 410 -27.20 -18.21 14.36
CA GLU A 410 -26.60 -19.27 15.15
C GLU A 410 -25.36 -19.85 14.45
N ARG A 411 -25.47 -20.15 13.16
CA ARG A 411 -24.39 -20.81 12.40
C ARG A 411 -23.17 -19.91 12.20
N PHE A 412 -23.35 -18.61 11.96
CA PHE A 412 -22.25 -17.74 11.52
C PHE A 412 -21.87 -16.63 12.51
N TRP A 413 -22.77 -16.22 13.39
CA TRP A 413 -22.56 -15.08 14.30
C TRP A 413 -22.35 -15.46 15.76
N SER A 414 -22.71 -16.69 16.17
CA SER A 414 -22.55 -17.16 17.57
C SER A 414 -21.13 -17.05 18.12
N GLN A 415 -20.11 -17.02 17.26
CA GLN A 415 -18.71 -16.89 17.65
C GLN A 415 -18.33 -15.48 18.16
N TYR A 416 -19.08 -14.44 17.82
CA TYR A 416 -18.70 -13.05 18.13
C TYR A 416 -19.14 -12.59 19.52
N GLY A 417 -20.09 -13.28 20.16
CA GLY A 417 -20.74 -12.84 21.41
C GLY A 417 -21.98 -11.98 21.16
N GLU A 418 -22.95 -12.06 22.07
CA GLU A 418 -24.27 -11.39 21.94
C GLU A 418 -24.13 -9.87 21.77
N GLU A 419 -23.13 -9.24 22.41
CA GLU A 419 -22.94 -7.81 22.34
C GLU A 419 -22.52 -7.30 20.95
N TRP A 420 -22.11 -8.20 20.04
CA TRP A 420 -21.71 -7.89 18.68
C TRP A 420 -22.77 -8.24 17.63
N ILE A 421 -23.94 -8.74 18.03
CA ILE A 421 -25.04 -9.08 17.12
C ILE A 421 -25.71 -7.83 16.54
N GLU A 422 -25.83 -6.75 17.33
CA GLU A 422 -26.39 -5.49 16.88
C GLU A 422 -25.40 -4.34 17.06
N ASN A 423 -24.56 -4.13 16.04
CA ASN A 423 -23.52 -3.12 16.04
C ASN A 423 -23.99 -1.76 15.50
N LYS A 424 -25.21 -1.64 14.97
CA LYS A 424 -25.70 -0.37 14.40
C LYS A 424 -25.69 0.80 15.40
N PHE A 425 -25.84 0.49 16.69
CA PHE A 425 -25.83 1.46 17.79
C PHE A 425 -24.43 1.74 18.37
N LYS A 426 -23.40 0.99 17.96
CA LYS A 426 -22.02 1.19 18.41
C LYS A 426 -21.39 2.39 17.71
N SER A 427 -20.37 2.96 18.33
CA SER A 427 -19.61 4.05 17.70
C SER A 427 -18.90 3.57 16.44
N GLN A 428 -18.65 4.48 15.50
CA GLN A 428 -17.93 4.17 14.27
C GLN A 428 -16.57 3.48 14.52
N PRO A 429 -15.72 3.92 15.48
CA PRO A 429 -14.47 3.23 15.79
C PRO A 429 -14.66 1.79 16.30
N GLU A 430 -15.73 1.50 17.04
CA GLU A 430 -16.02 0.14 17.52
C GLU A 430 -16.42 -0.77 16.35
N ARG A 431 -17.28 -0.28 15.45
CA ARG A 431 -17.69 -1.00 14.23
C ARG A 431 -16.50 -1.27 13.32
N GLU A 432 -15.66 -0.26 13.09
CA GLU A 432 -14.42 -0.40 12.31
C GLU A 432 -13.46 -1.40 12.95
N ALA A 433 -13.31 -1.37 14.28
CA ALA A 433 -12.47 -2.33 14.99
C ALA A 433 -13.02 -3.76 14.87
N PHE A 434 -14.33 -3.96 14.99
CA PHE A 434 -14.97 -5.26 14.82
C PHE A 434 -14.76 -5.81 13.41
N TYR A 435 -15.04 -5.02 12.37
CA TYR A 435 -14.80 -5.43 10.99
C TYR A 435 -13.32 -5.74 10.72
N ASN A 436 -12.40 -4.86 11.15
CA ASN A 436 -10.96 -5.05 10.90
C ASN A 436 -10.40 -6.30 11.58
N ASN A 437 -10.94 -6.68 12.74
CA ASN A 437 -10.55 -7.91 13.43
C ASN A 437 -11.14 -9.17 12.78
N ASN A 438 -12.19 -9.04 11.97
CA ASN A 438 -12.95 -10.12 11.34
C ASN A 438 -13.02 -9.94 9.81
N ILE A 439 -11.95 -9.40 9.20
CA ILE A 439 -11.97 -8.98 7.78
C ILE A 439 -12.16 -10.14 6.77
N ASN A 440 -11.93 -11.38 7.19
CA ASN A 440 -12.15 -12.57 6.37
C ASN A 440 -13.59 -13.10 6.48
N ASP A 441 -14.40 -12.50 7.35
CA ASP A 441 -15.74 -12.97 7.67
C ASP A 441 -16.83 -12.19 6.92
N PHE A 442 -16.46 -11.05 6.36
CA PHE A 442 -17.34 -10.11 5.65
C PHE A 442 -16.65 -9.64 4.35
N TYR A 443 -17.42 -9.40 3.29
CA TYR A 443 -16.96 -8.74 2.06
C TYR A 443 -16.79 -7.23 2.25
N GLU A 444 -17.63 -6.62 3.09
CA GLU A 444 -17.60 -5.19 3.33
C GLU A 444 -17.99 -4.78 4.77
N PRO A 445 -17.59 -3.58 5.24
CA PRO A 445 -17.87 -3.14 6.61
C PRO A 445 -19.36 -3.06 6.97
N TYR A 446 -20.23 -2.87 5.99
CA TYR A 446 -21.67 -2.74 6.21
C TYR A 446 -22.29 -4.07 6.70
N GLN A 447 -21.82 -5.21 6.21
CA GLN A 447 -22.25 -6.53 6.69
C GLN A 447 -21.97 -6.74 8.18
N ALA A 448 -20.87 -6.19 8.68
CA ALA A 448 -20.45 -6.35 10.07
C ALA A 448 -21.34 -5.56 11.06
N THR A 449 -22.41 -4.91 10.59
CA THR A 449 -23.34 -4.17 11.44
C THR A 449 -24.31 -5.07 12.20
N ASN A 450 -24.86 -6.11 11.57
CA ASN A 450 -25.71 -7.11 12.20
C ASN A 450 -25.94 -8.30 11.23
N PRO A 451 -26.50 -9.44 11.71
CA PRO A 451 -26.85 -10.57 10.87
C PRO A 451 -27.76 -10.26 9.67
N LYS A 452 -28.64 -9.25 9.77
CA LYS A 452 -29.58 -8.89 8.69
C LYS A 452 -28.82 -8.35 7.48
N GLU A 453 -27.92 -7.40 7.70
CA GLU A 453 -27.07 -6.84 6.64
C GLU A 453 -26.07 -7.86 6.10
N ASP A 454 -25.52 -8.72 6.96
CA ASP A 454 -24.60 -9.78 6.54
C ASP A 454 -25.27 -10.81 5.64
N PHE A 455 -26.48 -11.25 5.98
CA PHE A 455 -27.26 -12.13 5.10
C PHE A 455 -27.57 -11.42 3.78
N ALA A 456 -28.05 -10.18 3.81
CA ALA A 456 -28.47 -9.47 2.60
C ALA A 456 -27.34 -9.29 1.59
N ILE A 457 -26.13 -8.93 2.04
CA ILE A 457 -24.96 -8.85 1.17
C ILE A 457 -24.42 -10.24 0.80
N THR A 458 -24.49 -11.24 1.69
CA THR A 458 -24.12 -12.62 1.34
C THR A 458 -25.02 -13.15 0.22
N PHE A 459 -26.33 -12.90 0.31
CA PHE A 459 -27.30 -13.22 -0.72
C PHE A 459 -27.02 -12.47 -2.02
N LEU A 460 -26.72 -11.17 -1.95
CA LEU A 460 -26.27 -10.40 -3.11
C LEU A 460 -25.06 -11.08 -3.79
N HIS A 461 -24.03 -11.44 -3.02
CA HIS A 461 -22.86 -12.13 -3.55
C HIS A 461 -23.18 -13.50 -4.15
N PHE A 462 -24.13 -14.24 -3.57
CA PHE A 462 -24.62 -15.50 -4.09
C PHE A 462 -25.31 -15.34 -5.46
N ILE A 463 -26.10 -14.29 -5.65
CA ILE A 463 -26.74 -14.01 -6.95
C ILE A 463 -25.72 -13.56 -7.99
N ILE A 464 -24.86 -12.58 -7.67
CA ILE A 464 -24.07 -11.85 -8.69
C ILE A 464 -22.68 -12.43 -8.96
N ASN A 465 -22.29 -13.51 -8.29
CA ASN A 465 -21.01 -14.19 -8.53
C ASN A 465 -21.22 -15.69 -8.74
N GLU A 466 -20.25 -16.32 -9.39
CA GLU A 466 -20.09 -17.77 -9.36
C GLU A 466 -19.83 -18.23 -7.92
N MET A 467 -20.16 -19.48 -7.62
CA MET A 467 -19.86 -20.08 -6.32
C MET A 467 -18.34 -20.00 -6.03
N PRO A 468 -17.91 -19.43 -4.89
CA PRO A 468 -16.50 -19.40 -4.54
C PRO A 468 -15.86 -20.79 -4.52
N GLU A 469 -14.61 -20.87 -4.98
CA GLU A 469 -13.77 -22.07 -4.79
C GLU A 469 -13.67 -22.43 -3.30
N GLU A 470 -13.25 -23.66 -2.99
CA GLU A 470 -13.04 -24.08 -1.60
C GLU A 470 -12.07 -23.13 -0.90
N SER A 471 -12.60 -22.43 0.11
CA SER A 471 -11.91 -21.37 0.83
C SER A 471 -12.17 -21.55 2.32
N SER A 472 -11.15 -21.23 3.12
CA SER A 472 -11.27 -21.22 4.58
C SER A 472 -11.79 -19.88 5.12
N GLN A 473 -12.15 -18.94 4.25
CA GLN A 473 -12.67 -17.64 4.64
C GLN A 473 -14.18 -17.73 4.89
N LEU A 474 -14.63 -17.22 6.04
CA LEU A 474 -16.02 -17.36 6.45
C LEU A 474 -16.99 -16.65 5.49
N LYS A 475 -16.60 -15.52 4.88
CA LYS A 475 -17.42 -14.86 3.84
C LYS A 475 -17.68 -15.73 2.61
N ASP A 476 -16.73 -16.58 2.21
CA ASP A 476 -16.87 -17.49 1.08
C ASP A 476 -17.73 -18.71 1.50
N ILE A 477 -17.52 -19.20 2.72
CA ILE A 477 -18.30 -20.29 3.32
C ILE A 477 -19.77 -19.90 3.42
N LYS A 478 -20.09 -18.67 3.84
CA LYS A 478 -21.47 -18.15 3.90
C LYS A 478 -22.17 -18.18 2.54
N VAL A 479 -21.49 -17.73 1.48
CA VAL A 479 -22.04 -17.80 0.10
C VAL A 479 -22.23 -19.24 -0.34
N ARG A 480 -21.25 -20.11 -0.09
CA ARG A 480 -21.35 -21.55 -0.40
C ARG A 480 -22.49 -22.23 0.34
N ALA A 481 -22.74 -21.85 1.59
CA ALA A 481 -23.82 -22.41 2.41
C ALA A 481 -25.21 -22.13 1.81
N LEU A 482 -25.40 -21.05 1.05
CA LEU A 482 -26.66 -20.80 0.35
C LEU A 482 -26.94 -21.81 -0.78
N TYR A 483 -25.91 -22.51 -1.29
CA TYR A 483 -26.07 -23.62 -2.23
C TYR A 483 -26.52 -24.94 -1.56
N GLU A 484 -26.54 -25.01 -0.22
CA GLU A 484 -27.04 -26.20 0.50
C GLU A 484 -28.57 -26.30 0.47
N ASP A 485 -29.26 -25.18 0.22
CA ASP A 485 -30.70 -25.11 0.10
C ASP A 485 -31.14 -25.16 -1.38
N PRO A 486 -31.75 -26.26 -1.84
CA PRO A 486 -32.22 -26.39 -3.22
C PRO A 486 -33.18 -25.27 -3.64
N ALA A 487 -34.00 -24.75 -2.72
CA ALA A 487 -34.94 -23.69 -3.03
C ALA A 487 -34.21 -22.38 -3.36
N LEU A 488 -33.15 -22.04 -2.63
CA LEU A 488 -32.31 -20.88 -2.92
C LEU A 488 -31.55 -21.01 -4.25
N VAL A 489 -31.08 -22.22 -4.57
CA VAL A 489 -30.41 -22.47 -5.86
C VAL A 489 -31.37 -22.30 -7.04
N GLY A 490 -32.62 -22.79 -6.91
CA GLY A 490 -33.68 -22.52 -7.89
C GLY A 490 -34.01 -21.03 -8.01
N LEU A 491 -34.17 -20.35 -6.87
CA LEU A 491 -34.45 -18.91 -6.81
C LEU A 491 -33.35 -18.07 -7.49
N ARG A 492 -32.08 -18.47 -7.37
CA ARG A 492 -30.97 -17.83 -8.09
C ARG A 492 -31.14 -17.92 -9.60
N VAL A 493 -31.57 -19.07 -10.11
CA VAL A 493 -31.83 -19.27 -11.55
C VAL A 493 -32.94 -18.34 -12.00
N ASP A 494 -34.06 -18.30 -11.28
CA ASP A 494 -35.20 -17.43 -11.59
C ASP A 494 -34.78 -15.95 -11.65
N ILE A 495 -34.10 -15.46 -10.61
CA ILE A 495 -33.67 -14.05 -10.53
C ILE A 495 -32.74 -13.69 -11.70
N LEU A 496 -31.72 -14.51 -11.97
CA LEU A 496 -30.77 -14.23 -13.05
C LEU A 496 -31.41 -14.34 -14.43
N SER A 497 -32.33 -15.30 -14.63
CA SER A 497 -33.09 -15.43 -15.86
C SER A 497 -33.99 -14.22 -16.11
N ASN A 498 -34.73 -13.77 -15.09
CA ASN A 498 -35.61 -12.61 -15.18
C ASN A 498 -34.85 -11.31 -15.52
N ILE A 499 -33.72 -11.07 -14.85
CA ILE A 499 -32.87 -9.90 -15.14
C ILE A 499 -32.32 -10.00 -16.57
N LEU A 500 -31.88 -11.19 -17.00
CA LEU A 500 -31.37 -11.41 -18.35
C LEU A 500 -32.44 -11.19 -19.43
N GLU A 501 -33.66 -11.66 -19.23
CA GLU A 501 -34.77 -11.42 -20.16
C GLU A 501 -35.13 -9.94 -20.21
N TYR A 502 -35.23 -9.27 -19.05
CA TYR A 502 -35.46 -7.84 -18.98
C TYR A 502 -34.42 -7.05 -19.80
N GLU A 503 -33.14 -7.35 -19.63
CA GLU A 503 -32.06 -6.65 -20.33
C GLU A 503 -32.03 -6.96 -21.83
N LYS A 504 -32.39 -8.18 -22.24
CA LYS A 504 -32.57 -8.52 -23.66
C LYS A 504 -33.69 -7.71 -24.29
N GLU A 505 -34.83 -7.60 -23.62
CA GLU A 505 -35.97 -6.82 -24.09
C GLU A 505 -35.60 -5.34 -24.17
N ARG A 506 -35.02 -4.78 -23.10
CA ARG A 506 -34.55 -3.39 -23.07
C ARG A 506 -33.60 -3.08 -24.22
N ALA A 507 -32.56 -3.89 -24.40
CA ALA A 507 -31.59 -3.73 -25.49
C ALA A 507 -32.26 -3.80 -26.88
N SER A 508 -33.27 -4.66 -27.05
CA SER A 508 -34.01 -4.76 -28.33
C SER A 508 -34.91 -3.56 -28.64
N THR A 509 -35.28 -2.77 -27.64
CA THR A 509 -36.10 -1.56 -27.79
C THR A 509 -35.28 -0.27 -28.00
N GLU A 510 -33.97 -0.33 -27.75
CA GLU A 510 -33.04 0.79 -27.92
C GLU A 510 -32.40 0.85 -29.34
N ASP A 511 -32.47 -0.26 -30.09
CA ASP A 511 -32.13 -0.36 -31.53
C ASP A 511 -33.29 0.04 -32.45
#